data_AF-A0A2R6S6S6-F1
#
_entry.id   AF-A0A2R6S6S6-F1
#
_cell.length_a   1.000
_cell.length_b   1.000
_cell.length_c   1.000
_cell.angle_alpha   90.00
_cell.angle_beta   90.00
_cell.angle_gamma   90.00
#
_symmetry.space_group_name_H-M   'P 1'
#
loop_
_entity.id
_entity.type
_entity.pdbx_description
1 polymer ?
#
loop_
_entity_poly.entity_id
_entity_poly.type
_entity_poly.pdbx_seq_one_letter_code
_entity_poly.pdbx_strand_id
1 'polypeptide(L)'
;MTSPALSGVVYGSLNGTDLVHLPLEEMRVDALIVDISVRVVLTQVFLNNLSSPSPRAKYVFPVPSGAAVCAFQMCTSDDRLIIGVAKEKNKASKEHEEAVLEGKETALVEWVSDDSAYV
;
A
#
# COMPACT_ATOMS: atom_id res chain seq x y z
N MET A 1 -20.78 2.92 11.74
CA MET A 1 -19.64 2.37 12.50
C MET A 1 -18.48 2.32 11.53
N THR A 2 -17.52 3.23 11.65
CA THR A 2 -16.35 3.30 10.76
C THR A 2 -15.53 2.03 10.95
N SER A 3 -15.33 1.25 9.89
CA SER A 3 -14.30 0.21 9.86
C SER A 3 -13.01 0.80 10.43
N PRO A 4 -12.29 0.12 11.36
CA PRO A 4 -11.06 0.66 11.91
C PRO A 4 -10.15 1.01 10.73
N ALA A 5 -9.76 2.28 10.64
CA ALA A 5 -8.99 2.78 9.52
C ALA A 5 -7.69 1.97 9.44
N LEU A 6 -7.65 0.99 8.54
CA LEU A 6 -6.50 0.10 8.30
C LEU A 6 -5.35 0.86 7.64
N SER A 7 -5.17 2.16 7.91
CA SER A 7 -4.15 2.96 7.23
C SER A 7 -2.74 2.62 7.73
N GLY A 8 -1.78 2.62 6.81
CA GLY A 8 -0.38 2.29 7.07
C GLY A 8 0.01 0.91 6.57
N VAL A 9 1.16 0.41 7.03
CA VAL A 9 1.64 -0.92 6.68
C VAL A 9 1.22 -1.92 7.75
N VAL A 10 0.55 -3.00 7.34
CA VAL A 10 0.08 -4.08 8.22
C VAL A 10 0.57 -5.43 7.73
N TYR A 11 0.78 -6.37 8.66
CA TYR A 11 1.11 -7.75 8.33
C TYR A 11 0.43 -8.72 9.31
N GLY A 12 0.28 -9.98 8.90
CA GLY A 12 -0.31 -11.03 9.75
C GLY A 12 0.65 -11.45 10.86
N SER A 13 0.18 -11.51 12.10
CA SER A 13 0.94 -12.05 13.23
C SER A 13 1.37 -13.50 12.96
N LEU A 14 2.61 -13.83 13.32
CA LEU A 14 3.15 -15.19 13.16
C LEU A 14 2.44 -16.23 14.06
N ASN A 15 1.75 -15.77 15.11
CA ASN A 15 1.18 -16.61 16.17
C ASN A 15 -0.36 -16.49 16.31
N GLY A 16 -1.06 -15.82 15.38
CA GLY A 16 -2.50 -15.60 15.47
C GLY A 16 -3.12 -14.96 14.23
N THR A 17 -4.41 -14.64 14.31
CA THR A 17 -5.16 -13.94 13.24
C THR A 17 -5.03 -12.43 13.30
N ASP A 18 -4.31 -11.90 14.29
CA ASP A 18 -4.21 -10.46 14.52
C ASP A 18 -3.32 -9.79 13.45
N LEU A 19 -3.76 -8.60 13.03
CA LEU A 19 -2.96 -7.74 12.18
C LEU A 19 -2.06 -6.87 13.05
N VAL A 20 -0.78 -6.83 12.70
CA VAL A 20 0.22 -5.97 13.35
C VAL A 20 0.54 -4.80 12.43
N HIS A 21 0.49 -3.59 12.98
CA HIS A 21 0.88 -2.37 12.27
C HIS A 21 2.38 -2.11 12.45
N LEU A 22 3.05 -1.73 11.37
CA LEU A 22 4.39 -1.19 11.48
C LEU A 22 4.34 0.24 12.05
N PRO A 23 5.23 0.59 12.98
CA PRO A 23 5.41 1.97 13.44
C PRO A 23 5.73 2.90 12.27
N LEU A 24 5.04 4.05 12.23
CA LEU A 24 5.34 5.16 11.34
C LEU A 24 6.36 6.07 12.05
N GLU A 25 7.55 6.21 11.47
CA GLU A 25 8.65 7.01 12.02
C GLU A 25 8.60 8.46 11.49
N GLU A 26 8.39 8.62 10.18
CA GLU A 26 8.31 9.93 9.53
C GLU A 26 7.16 9.96 8.52
N MET A 27 6.50 11.11 8.43
CA MET A 27 5.57 11.43 7.35
C MET A 27 5.88 12.82 6.81
N ARG A 28 6.00 12.93 5.49
CA ARG A 28 6.09 14.18 4.75
C ARG A 28 4.98 14.28 3.74
N VAL A 29 4.37 15.45 3.66
CA VAL A 29 3.30 15.78 2.71
C VAL A 29 3.74 16.99 1.91
N ASP A 30 3.95 16.80 0.61
CA ASP A 30 4.19 17.87 -0.34
C ASP A 30 2.94 18.07 -1.20
N ALA A 31 2.28 19.22 -1.04
CA ALA A 31 1.06 19.55 -1.77
C ALA A 31 1.28 20.75 -2.69
N LEU A 32 1.04 20.55 -3.98
CA LEU A 32 1.01 21.61 -4.98
C LEU A 32 -0.44 21.89 -5.37
N ILE A 33 -0.94 23.06 -5.04
CA ILE A 33 -2.30 23.51 -5.34
C ILE A 33 -2.24 24.49 -6.51
N VAL A 34 -3.02 24.23 -7.55
CA VAL A 34 -3.17 25.11 -8.72
C VAL A 34 -4.65 25.23 -9.04
N ASP A 35 -5.20 26.42 -8.85
CA ASP A 35 -6.63 26.72 -9.06
C ASP A 35 -7.52 25.73 -8.28
N ILE A 36 -8.28 24.87 -8.98
CA ILE A 36 -9.19 23.88 -8.39
C ILE A 36 -8.57 22.47 -8.23
N SER A 37 -7.28 22.30 -8.56
CA SER A 37 -6.59 21.01 -8.57
C SER A 37 -5.47 20.95 -7.54
N VAL A 38 -5.23 19.76 -6.98
CA VAL A 38 -4.12 19.49 -6.06
C VAL A 38 -3.34 18.26 -6.48
N ARG A 39 -2.01 18.35 -6.46
CA ARG A 39 -1.11 17.20 -6.52
C ARG A 39 -0.48 17.01 -5.15
N VAL A 40 -0.69 15.83 -4.56
CA VAL A 40 -0.10 15.46 -3.26
C VAL A 40 0.95 14.38 -3.48
N VAL A 41 2.12 14.57 -2.89
CA VAL A 41 3.14 13.53 -2.73
C VAL A 41 3.24 13.22 -1.24
N LEU A 42 2.96 11.96 -0.89
CA LEU A 42 3.04 11.46 0.47
C LEU A 42 4.28 10.56 0.58
N THR A 43 5.19 10.91 1.49
CA THR A 43 6.35 10.07 1.82
C THR A 43 6.21 9.60 3.26
N GLN A 44 6.22 8.29 3.47
CA GLN A 44 6.10 7.68 4.80
C GLN A 44 7.25 6.71 5.03
N VAL A 45 7.89 6.81 6.18
CA VAL A 45 8.95 5.90 6.62
C VAL A 45 8.39 5.00 7.72
N PHE A 46 8.39 3.70 7.48
CA PHE A 46 7.93 2.70 8.44
C PHE A 46 9.12 1.88 8.96
N LEU A 47 9.13 1.60 10.26
CA LEU A 47 10.14 0.74 10.86
C LEU A 47 9.65 -0.71 10.91
N ASN A 48 10.36 -1.61 10.24
CA ASN A 48 10.17 -3.05 10.43
C ASN A 48 11.12 -3.56 11.53
N ASN A 49 10.57 -3.91 12.69
CA ASN A 49 11.33 -4.38 13.86
C ASN A 49 11.48 -5.91 13.92
N LEU A 50 11.06 -6.63 12.88
CA LEU A 50 11.18 -8.09 12.84
C LEU A 50 12.63 -8.52 12.58
N SER A 51 13.12 -9.45 13.38
CA SER A 51 14.44 -10.08 13.24
C SER A 51 14.46 -11.27 12.28
N SER A 52 13.30 -11.71 11.81
CA SER A 52 13.08 -12.77 10.81
C SER A 52 12.46 -12.20 9.53
N PRO A 53 12.47 -12.94 8.41
CA PRO A 53 11.86 -12.46 7.16
C PRO A 53 10.43 -12.00 7.40
N SER A 54 10.11 -10.77 7.00
CA SER A 54 8.78 -10.22 7.23
C SER A 54 7.74 -11.02 6.45
N PRO A 55 6.62 -11.43 7.07
CA PRO A 55 5.49 -11.96 6.34
C PRO A 55 4.97 -10.90 5.35
N ARG A 56 4.23 -11.36 4.33
CA ARG A 56 3.67 -10.49 3.28
C ARG A 56 2.87 -9.34 3.92
N ALA A 57 3.38 -8.13 3.78
CA ALA A 57 2.74 -6.92 4.30
C ALA A 57 1.79 -6.31 3.27
N LYS A 58 0.82 -5.53 3.77
CA LYS A 58 -0.10 -4.72 2.98
C LYS A 58 0.09 -3.27 3.38
N TYR A 59 0.30 -2.40 2.39
CA TYR A 59 0.24 -0.96 2.58
C TYR A 59 -1.15 -0.48 2.17
N VAL A 60 -1.87 0.11 3.10
CA VAL A 60 -3.24 0.56 2.93
C VAL A 60 -3.28 2.06 3.18
N PHE A 61 -3.89 2.79 2.27
CA PHE A 61 -3.98 4.25 2.38
C PHE A 61 -5.37 4.68 1.87
N PRO A 62 -6.02 5.63 2.56
CA PRO A 62 -7.31 6.14 2.12
C PRO A 62 -7.10 7.06 0.92
N VAL A 63 -7.88 6.85 -0.14
CA VAL A 63 -7.94 7.77 -1.27
C VAL A 63 -9.24 8.56 -1.18
N PRO A 64 -9.20 9.89 -1.04
CA PRO A 64 -10.41 10.72 -1.04
C PRO A 64 -11.22 10.54 -2.33
N SER A 65 -12.54 10.73 -2.23
CA SER A 65 -13.40 10.78 -3.41
C SER A 65 -12.91 11.87 -4.37
N GLY A 66 -12.82 11.54 -5.67
CA GLY A 66 -12.30 12.44 -6.70
C GLY A 66 -10.76 12.49 -6.79
N ALA A 67 -10.03 11.75 -5.96
CA ALA A 67 -8.58 11.60 -6.08
C ALA A 67 -8.21 10.26 -6.74
N ALA A 68 -7.01 10.21 -7.33
CA ALA A 68 -6.43 9.00 -7.90
C ALA A 68 -4.93 8.91 -7.56
N VAL A 69 -4.42 7.69 -7.44
CA VAL A 69 -2.99 7.44 -7.31
C VAL A 69 -2.37 7.39 -8.68
N CYS A 70 -1.45 8.33 -8.94
CA CYS A 70 -0.80 8.45 -10.24
C CYS A 70 0.59 7.78 -10.28
N ALA A 71 1.22 7.58 -9.12
CA ALA A 71 2.56 7.03 -8.99
C ALA A 71 2.74 6.38 -7.61
N PHE A 72 3.57 5.34 -7.55
CA PHE A 72 3.96 4.68 -6.31
C PHE A 72 5.43 4.27 -6.39
N GLN A 73 6.17 4.53 -5.32
CA GLN A 73 7.55 4.11 -5.14
C GLN A 73 7.75 3.67 -3.70
N MET A 74 8.54 2.62 -3.50
CA MET A 74 8.95 2.15 -2.18
C MET A 74 10.45 1.87 -2.22
N CYS A 75 11.18 2.42 -1.25
CA CYS A 75 12.57 2.05 -1.02
C CYS A 75 12.64 1.17 0.21
N THR A 76 13.33 0.03 0.10
CA THR A 76 13.62 -0.84 1.23
C THR A 76 14.93 -0.41 1.91
N SER A 77 15.21 -0.94 3.10
CA SER A 77 16.42 -0.62 3.87
C SER A 77 17.72 -1.13 3.25
N ASP A 78 17.64 -2.05 2.28
CA ASP A 78 18.75 -2.54 1.45
C ASP A 78 18.85 -1.78 0.10
N ASP A 79 18.34 -0.55 0.06
CA ASP A 79 18.39 0.37 -1.09
C ASP A 79 17.70 -0.15 -2.38
N ARG A 80 16.83 -1.16 -2.28
CA ARG A 80 16.04 -1.59 -3.44
C ARG A 80 14.90 -0.62 -3.68
N LEU A 81 14.84 -0.09 -4.89
CA LEU A 81 13.75 0.76 -5.35
C LEU A 81 12.70 -0.08 -6.09
N ILE A 82 11.49 -0.12 -5.54
CA ILE A 82 10.31 -0.73 -6.15
C ILE A 82 9.45 0.39 -6.74
N ILE A 83 9.13 0.27 -8.03
CA ILE A 83 8.33 1.26 -8.77
C ILE A 83 7.03 0.59 -9.21
N GLY A 84 5.90 1.19 -8.84
CA GLY A 84 4.59 0.77 -9.32
C GLY A 84 4.39 1.13 -10.79
N VAL A 85 3.97 0.15 -11.59
CA VAL A 85 3.63 0.37 -13.01
C VAL A 85 2.13 0.21 -13.19
N ALA A 86 1.46 1.28 -13.60
CA ALA A 86 0.02 1.25 -13.88
C ALA A 86 -0.25 0.42 -15.15
N LYS A 87 -1.13 -0.57 -15.02
CA LYS A 87 -1.60 -1.45 -16.11
C LYS A 87 -3.11 -1.61 -16.00
N GLU A 88 -3.73 -2.09 -17.08
CA GLU A 88 -5.13 -2.52 -17.05
C GLU A 88 -5.32 -3.61 -15.99
N LYS A 89 -6.47 -3.60 -15.30
CA LYS A 89 -6.73 -4.42 -14.10
C LYS A 89 -6.48 -5.91 -14.34
N ASN A 90 -7.10 -6.49 -15.36
CA ASN A 90 -6.97 -7.93 -15.63
C ASN A 90 -5.54 -8.30 -16.00
N LYS A 91 -4.87 -7.45 -16.78
CA LYS A 91 -3.45 -7.65 -17.12
C LYS A 91 -2.56 -7.63 -15.87
N ALA A 92 -2.75 -6.65 -14.98
CA ALA A 92 -1.99 -6.53 -13.74
C ALA A 92 -2.20 -7.74 -12.83
N SER A 93 -3.44 -8.19 -12.65
CA SER A 93 -3.77 -9.38 -11.85
C SER A 93 -3.13 -10.64 -12.41
N LYS A 94 -3.24 -10.88 -13.72
CA LYS A 94 -2.68 -12.06 -14.36
C LYS A 94 -1.15 -12.12 -14.24
N GLU A 95 -0.47 -11.02 -14.54
CA GLU A 95 1.00 -10.95 -14.40
C GLU A 95 1.44 -11.11 -12.93
N HIS A 96 0.65 -10.61 -11.97
CA HIS A 96 0.91 -10.82 -10.55
C HIS A 96 0.78 -12.29 -10.16
N GLU A 97 -0.29 -12.97 -10.58
CA GLU A 97 -0.49 -14.41 -10.34
C GLU A 97 0.62 -15.27 -10.94
N GLU A 98 1.00 -15.00 -12.19
CA GLU A 98 2.12 -15.66 -12.87
C GLU A 98 3.43 -15.47 -12.08
N ALA A 99 3.72 -14.23 -11.64
CA ALA A 99 4.91 -13.95 -10.83
C ALA A 99 4.90 -14.67 -9.47
N VAL A 100 3.74 -14.78 -8.82
CA VAL A 100 3.58 -15.56 -7.57
C VAL A 100 3.87 -17.04 -7.80
N LEU A 101 3.36 -17.63 -8.89
CA LEU A 101 3.60 -19.04 -9.23
C LEU A 101 5.09 -19.32 -9.54
N GLU A 102 5.79 -18.34 -10.09
CA GLU A 102 7.23 -18.42 -10.35
C GLU A 102 8.10 -18.15 -9.10
N GLY A 103 7.50 -17.87 -7.94
CA GLY A 103 8.22 -17.59 -6.70
C GLY A 103 8.92 -16.23 -6.68
N LYS A 104 8.49 -15.29 -7.53
CA LYS A 104 9.04 -13.92 -7.58
C LYS A 104 8.40 -13.05 -6.49
N GLU A 105 9.18 -12.12 -5.95
CA GLU A 105 8.64 -11.04 -5.13
C GLU A 105 7.82 -10.10 -6.03
N THR A 106 6.54 -9.93 -5.70
CA THR A 106 5.61 -9.11 -6.49
C THR A 106 4.61 -8.40 -5.60
N ALA A 107 4.15 -7.24 -6.04
CA ALA A 107 3.16 -6.43 -5.36
C ALA A 107 2.04 -6.06 -6.35
N LEU A 108 0.82 -5.94 -5.82
CA LEU A 108 -0.35 -5.52 -6.57
C LEU A 108 -1.11 -4.49 -5.73
N VAL A 109 -1.59 -3.43 -6.38
CA VAL A 109 -2.47 -2.45 -5.76
C VAL A 109 -3.89 -2.82 -6.13
N GLU A 110 -4.76 -2.90 -5.13
CA GLU A 110 -6.18 -3.18 -5.29
C GLU A 110 -7.00 -2.14 -4.55
N TRP A 111 -8.15 -1.79 -5.14
CA TRP A 111 -9.14 -0.95 -4.48
C TRP A 111 -9.98 -1.83 -3.53
N VAL A 112 -9.99 -1.45 -2.25
CA VAL A 112 -10.91 -2.02 -1.27
C VAL A 112 -12.08 -1.04 -1.16
N SER A 113 -13.19 -1.34 -1.85
CA SER A 113 -14.42 -0.57 -1.69
C SER A 113 -15.08 -0.93 -0.36
N ASP A 114 -15.46 0.06 0.45
CA ASP A 114 -16.33 -0.11 1.63
C ASP A 114 -17.83 -0.04 1.24
N ASP A 115 -18.15 -0.05 -0.07
CA ASP A 115 -19.50 0.17 -0.61
C ASP A 115 -20.49 -1.01 -0.44
N SER A 116 -20.21 -2.00 0.40
CA SER A 116 -21.12 -3.12 0.68
C SER A 116 -21.89 -2.99 2.01
N ALA A 117 -22.22 -1.78 2.45
CA ALA A 117 -23.10 -1.54 3.59
C ALA A 117 -24.14 -0.44 3.32
N TYR A 118 -24.84 -0.52 2.19
CA TYR A 118 -26.16 0.11 2.04
C TYR A 118 -27.01 -0.65 1.02
N VAL A 119 -27.61 -1.76 1.47
CA VAL A 119 -28.93 -2.28 1.05
C VAL A 119 -29.45 -3.20 2.13
#